data_AF-A0A2V5HM63-F1
#
_entry.id   AF-A0A2V5HM63-F1
#
_cell.length_a   1.000
_cell.length_b   1.000
_cell.length_c   1.000
_cell.angle_alpha   90.00
_cell.angle_beta   90.00
_cell.angle_gamma   90.00
#
_symmetry.space_group_name_H-M   'P 1'
#
loop_
_entity.id
_entity.type
_entity.pdbx_description
1 polymer ?
#
loop_
_entity_poly.entity_id
_entity_poly.type
_entity_poly.pdbx_seq_one_letter_code
_entity_poly.pdbx_strand_id
1 'polypeptide(L)'
;STSSIQNPDTDTKLFAPANRTPASALLADLTQAIQLASPRSPADPVSPGQARILADAYTHRGYLLLKAARFRHSHGEGGPERLDGLGAQQLEEMASGDFFLGGRFGNKVAQQLAVQTNPYAKMCGAIVKEALRKEVAAGSVMEW
;
A
#
# COMPACT_ATOMS: atom_id res chain seq x y z
N SER A 1 -6.16 -6.08 -25.82
CA SER A 1 -6.39 -6.44 -24.41
C SER A 1 -6.67 -5.17 -23.64
N THR A 2 -7.93 -4.98 -23.24
CA THR A 2 -8.48 -3.71 -22.76
C THR A 2 -7.94 -3.39 -21.37
N SER A 3 -7.05 -2.40 -21.29
CA SER A 3 -6.62 -1.79 -20.03
C SER A 3 -7.83 -1.10 -19.40
N SER A 4 -8.44 -1.73 -18.39
CA SER A 4 -9.50 -1.09 -17.60
C SER A 4 -8.90 0.08 -16.82
N ILE A 5 -9.04 1.29 -17.37
CA ILE A 5 -8.82 2.54 -16.64
C ILE A 5 -9.88 2.57 -15.55
N GLN A 6 -9.50 2.17 -14.33
CA GLN A 6 -10.33 2.38 -13.15
C GLN A 6 -10.52 3.89 -13.00
N ASN A 7 -11.78 4.33 -13.03
CA ASN A 7 -12.14 5.74 -12.96
C ASN A 7 -11.67 6.31 -11.59
N PRO A 8 -10.71 7.27 -11.56
CA PRO A 8 -10.06 7.71 -10.32
C PRO A 8 -11.04 8.26 -9.27
N ASP A 9 -12.21 8.74 -9.71
CA ASP A 9 -13.27 9.28 -8.86
C ASP A 9 -14.02 8.23 -8.04
N THR A 10 -13.93 6.95 -8.37
CA THR A 10 -14.62 5.90 -7.59
C THR A 10 -13.83 5.55 -6.33
N ASP A 11 -12.50 5.63 -6.42
CA ASP A 11 -11.57 5.27 -5.36
C ASP A 11 -11.58 6.24 -4.19
N THR A 12 -11.93 7.50 -4.43
CA THR A 12 -11.99 8.57 -3.44
C THR A 12 -13.33 8.64 -2.72
N LYS A 13 -14.41 8.09 -3.30
CA LYS A 13 -15.76 8.10 -2.69
C LYS A 13 -15.79 7.44 -1.32
N LEU A 14 -15.00 6.38 -1.10
CA LEU A 14 -14.94 5.69 0.19
C LEU A 14 -14.47 6.60 1.32
N PHE A 15 -13.62 7.58 1.02
CA PHE A 15 -13.03 8.50 1.99
C PHE A 15 -13.76 9.85 2.09
N ALA A 16 -14.83 10.03 1.31
CA ALA A 16 -15.70 11.18 1.43
C ALA A 16 -16.33 11.23 2.84
N PRO A 17 -16.60 12.42 3.41
CA PRO A 17 -17.15 12.56 4.75
C PRO A 17 -18.42 11.74 5.01
N ALA A 18 -19.28 11.61 4.00
CA ALA A 18 -20.52 10.81 4.07
C ALA A 18 -20.28 9.32 4.33
N ASN A 19 -19.11 8.79 3.95
CA ASN A 19 -18.74 7.37 4.11
C ASN A 19 -17.79 7.13 5.29
N ARG A 20 -17.60 8.12 6.16
CA ARG A 20 -16.68 8.03 7.30
C ARG A 20 -16.98 6.86 8.23
N THR A 21 -18.26 6.63 8.56
CA THR A 21 -18.69 5.52 9.42
C THR A 21 -18.39 4.15 8.79
N PRO A 22 -18.86 3.83 7.56
CA PRO A 22 -18.56 2.53 6.95
C PRO A 22 -17.06 2.34 6.68
N ALA A 23 -16.32 3.39 6.30
CA ALA A 23 -14.87 3.29 6.14
C ALA A 23 -14.14 2.99 7.47
N SER A 24 -14.61 3.58 8.57
CA SER A 24 -14.08 3.30 9.91
C SER A 24 -14.36 1.88 10.37
N ALA A 25 -15.57 1.38 10.11
CA ALA A 25 -15.94 -0.01 10.39
C ALA A 25 -15.07 -0.99 9.60
N LEU A 26 -14.92 -0.78 8.29
CA LEU A 26 -14.06 -1.63 7.44
C LEU A 26 -12.61 -1.69 7.93
N LEU A 27 -12.05 -0.55 8.33
CA LEU A 27 -10.68 -0.50 8.85
C LEU A 27 -10.57 -1.23 10.21
N ALA A 28 -11.58 -1.11 11.06
CA ALA A 28 -11.65 -1.78 12.34
C ALA A 28 -11.77 -3.31 12.17
N ASP A 29 -12.65 -3.77 11.27
CA ASP A 29 -12.87 -5.18 10.98
C ASP A 29 -11.61 -5.86 10.44
N LEU A 30 -10.90 -5.21 9.51
CA LEU A 30 -9.61 -5.72 9.00
C LEU A 30 -8.55 -5.78 10.09
N THR A 31 -8.52 -4.77 10.98
CA THR A 31 -7.59 -4.77 12.12
C THR A 31 -7.92 -5.91 13.08
N GLN A 32 -9.20 -6.16 13.34
CA GLN A 32 -9.64 -7.26 14.20
C GLN A 32 -9.35 -8.62 13.56
N ALA A 33 -9.58 -8.79 12.26
CA ALA A 33 -9.23 -10.01 11.53
C ALA A 33 -7.73 -10.33 11.64
N ILE A 34 -6.87 -9.32 11.50
CA ILE A 34 -5.42 -9.47 11.71
C ILE A 34 -5.12 -9.89 13.14
N GLN A 35 -5.72 -9.23 14.15
CA GLN A 35 -5.48 -9.56 15.56
C GLN A 35 -5.91 -10.99 15.90
N LEU A 36 -7.07 -11.44 15.40
CA LEU A 36 -7.61 -12.77 15.66
C LEU A 36 -6.82 -13.88 14.93
N ALA A 37 -6.31 -13.60 13.73
CA ALA A 37 -5.56 -14.58 12.95
C ALA A 37 -4.07 -14.61 13.29
N SER A 38 -3.55 -13.57 13.96
CA SER A 38 -2.13 -13.44 14.30
C SER A 38 -1.73 -14.45 15.38
N PRO A 39 -0.53 -15.07 15.25
CA PRO A 39 0.00 -15.91 16.31
C PRO A 39 0.28 -15.09 17.58
N ARG A 40 0.32 -15.77 18.75
CA ARG A 40 0.59 -15.10 20.03
C ARG A 40 2.04 -14.63 20.14
N SER A 41 2.97 -15.39 19.57
CA SER A 41 4.37 -15.03 19.41
C SER A 41 4.76 -15.01 17.92
N PRO A 42 5.63 -14.08 17.48
CA PRO A 42 6.13 -14.06 16.09
C PRO A 42 6.87 -15.34 15.66
N ALA A 43 7.33 -16.15 16.63
CA ALA A 43 8.00 -17.42 16.38
C ALA A 43 7.03 -18.61 16.27
N ASP A 44 5.76 -18.43 16.64
CA ASP A 44 4.79 -19.53 16.60
C ASP A 44 4.45 -19.91 15.15
N PRO A 45 4.23 -21.19 14.87
CA PRO A 45 3.79 -21.63 13.55
C PRO A 45 2.41 -21.09 13.22
N VAL A 46 2.21 -20.71 11.96
CA VAL A 46 0.93 -20.23 11.43
C VAL A 46 0.37 -21.30 10.49
N SER A 47 -0.89 -21.71 10.71
CA SER A 47 -1.54 -22.68 9.82
C SER A 47 -1.78 -22.09 8.42
N PRO A 48 -1.93 -22.91 7.37
CA PRO A 48 -2.21 -22.41 6.02
C PRO A 48 -3.47 -21.53 5.94
N GLY A 49 -4.51 -21.85 6.70
CA GLY A 49 -5.74 -21.06 6.78
C GLY A 49 -5.52 -19.69 7.42
N GLN A 50 -4.80 -19.65 8.56
CA GLN A 50 -4.43 -18.38 9.20
C GLN A 50 -3.54 -17.53 8.32
N ALA A 51 -2.55 -18.14 7.66
CA ALA A 51 -1.64 -17.44 6.75
C ALA A 51 -2.44 -16.79 5.62
N ARG A 52 -3.42 -17.48 5.04
CA ARG A 52 -4.29 -16.90 4.00
C ARG A 52 -5.10 -15.72 4.51
N ILE A 53 -5.73 -15.84 5.69
CA ILE A 53 -6.49 -14.72 6.29
C ILE A 53 -5.59 -13.52 6.54
N LEU A 54 -4.40 -13.74 7.12
CA LEU A 54 -3.44 -12.68 7.36
C LEU A 54 -2.99 -12.05 6.05
N ALA A 55 -2.65 -12.86 5.05
CA ALA A 55 -2.24 -12.40 3.74
C ALA A 55 -3.28 -11.47 3.11
N ASP A 56 -4.55 -11.88 3.11
CA ASP A 56 -5.65 -11.10 2.52
C ASP A 56 -5.99 -9.85 3.36
N ALA A 57 -6.05 -9.98 4.70
CA ALA A 57 -6.40 -8.87 5.58
C ALA A 57 -5.35 -7.76 5.57
N TYR A 58 -4.05 -8.11 5.64
CA TYR A 58 -2.97 -7.15 5.48
C TYR A 58 -3.00 -6.50 4.10
N THR A 59 -3.25 -7.26 3.03
CA THR A 59 -3.32 -6.71 1.67
C THR A 59 -4.46 -5.70 1.53
N HIS A 60 -5.65 -6.04 2.02
CA HIS A 60 -6.80 -5.15 1.96
C HIS A 60 -6.62 -3.89 2.82
N ARG A 61 -6.06 -4.02 4.03
CA ARG A 61 -5.78 -2.87 4.88
C ARG A 61 -4.71 -1.96 4.26
N GLY A 62 -3.66 -2.54 3.67
CA GLY A 62 -2.66 -1.81 2.90
C GLY A 62 -3.28 -1.05 1.71
N TYR A 63 -4.22 -1.65 0.99
CA TYR A 63 -4.95 -0.96 -0.08
C TYR A 63 -5.78 0.22 0.43
N LEU A 64 -6.48 0.08 1.55
CA LEU A 64 -7.23 1.18 2.15
C LEU A 64 -6.31 2.34 2.55
N LEU A 65 -5.17 2.03 3.17
CA LEU A 65 -4.17 3.03 3.55
C LEU A 65 -3.57 3.73 2.32
N LEU A 66 -3.25 3.00 1.26
CA LEU A 66 -2.73 3.57 0.02
C LEU A 66 -3.76 4.47 -0.67
N LYS A 67 -5.04 4.08 -0.68
CA LYS A 67 -6.11 4.93 -1.22
C LYS A 67 -6.36 6.15 -0.33
N ALA A 68 -6.27 6.01 0.99
CA ALA A 68 -6.35 7.14 1.92
C ALA A 68 -5.20 8.13 1.69
N ALA A 69 -3.97 7.65 1.43
CA ALA A 69 -2.83 8.50 1.09
C ALA A 69 -3.09 9.32 -0.19
N ARG A 70 -3.62 8.66 -1.23
CA ARG A 70 -4.02 9.33 -2.48
C ARG A 70 -5.13 10.35 -2.26
N PHE A 71 -6.14 10.01 -1.47
CA PHE A 71 -7.20 10.94 -1.09
C PHE A 71 -6.61 12.16 -0.38
N ARG A 72 -5.68 11.94 0.55
CA ARG A 72 -5.00 13.02 1.29
C ARG A 72 -4.23 13.96 0.37
N HIS A 73 -3.55 13.42 -0.64
CA HIS A 73 -2.85 14.23 -1.64
C HIS A 73 -3.78 15.10 -2.49
N SER A 74 -4.98 14.61 -2.82
CA SER A 74 -5.88 15.29 -3.77
C SER A 74 -6.98 16.14 -3.12
N HIS A 75 -7.48 15.74 -1.95
CA HIS A 75 -8.69 16.30 -1.32
C HIS A 75 -8.48 16.75 0.13
N GLY A 76 -7.31 16.52 0.72
CA GLY A 76 -7.03 16.86 2.11
C GLY A 76 -7.53 15.82 3.11
N GLU A 77 -7.92 16.26 4.31
CA GLU A 77 -8.37 15.32 5.35
C GLU A 77 -9.72 14.66 5.02
N GLY A 78 -9.88 13.42 5.48
CA GLY A 78 -11.04 12.58 5.19
C GLY A 78 -10.76 11.12 5.49
N GLY A 79 -11.79 10.29 5.36
CA GLY A 79 -11.69 8.86 5.64
C GLY A 79 -11.95 8.46 7.10
N PRO A 80 -11.53 7.24 7.46
CA PRO A 80 -11.70 6.67 8.80
C PRO A 80 -11.15 7.55 9.92
N GLU A 81 -11.85 7.60 11.05
CA GLU A 81 -11.46 8.39 12.24
C GLU A 81 -10.05 8.04 12.74
N ARG A 82 -9.68 6.75 12.71
CA ARG A 82 -8.33 6.30 13.13
C ARG A 82 -7.19 6.85 12.28
N LEU A 83 -7.48 7.43 11.11
CA LEU A 83 -6.49 8.00 10.22
C LEU A 83 -6.38 9.52 10.37
N ASP A 84 -7.17 10.16 11.22
CA ASP A 84 -7.12 11.61 11.39
C ASP A 84 -5.71 12.07 11.83
N GLY A 85 -5.27 13.23 11.34
CA GLY A 85 -3.95 13.79 11.64
C GLY A 85 -2.76 13.07 10.98
N LEU A 86 -2.96 11.95 10.27
CA LEU A 86 -1.88 11.27 9.53
C LEU A 86 -1.64 11.91 8.16
N GLY A 87 -0.40 12.27 7.86
CA GLY A 87 0.00 12.76 6.54
C GLY A 87 -0.07 11.68 5.45
N ALA A 88 -0.13 12.11 4.18
CA ALA A 88 -0.15 11.19 3.04
C ALA A 88 1.04 10.23 3.02
N GLN A 89 2.24 10.73 3.31
CA GLN A 89 3.46 9.91 3.37
C GLN A 89 3.39 8.85 4.47
N GLN A 90 2.91 9.19 5.66
CA GLN A 90 2.75 8.23 6.76
C GLN A 90 1.77 7.12 6.39
N LEU A 91 0.68 7.47 5.68
CA LEU A 91 -0.27 6.48 5.16
C LEU A 91 0.36 5.57 4.11
N GLU A 92 1.20 6.08 3.21
CA GLU A 92 1.96 5.25 2.26
C GLU A 92 2.94 4.31 2.96
N GLU A 93 3.63 4.78 4.02
CA GLU A 93 4.56 3.97 4.81
C GLU A 93 3.83 2.85 5.55
N MET A 94 2.69 3.16 6.19
CA MET A 94 1.83 2.15 6.81
C MET A 94 1.31 1.13 5.78
N ALA A 95 0.90 1.60 4.59
CA ALA A 95 0.48 0.72 3.51
C ALA A 95 1.60 -0.21 3.05
N SER A 96 2.83 0.30 2.93
CA SER A 96 4.00 -0.50 2.56
C SER A 96 4.29 -1.60 3.59
N GLY A 97 4.19 -1.30 4.89
CA GLY A 97 4.33 -2.28 5.97
C GLY A 97 3.26 -3.38 5.91
N ASP A 98 2.01 -3.01 5.63
CA ASP A 98 0.91 -3.95 5.45
C ASP A 98 1.13 -4.85 4.22
N PHE A 99 1.54 -4.28 3.09
CA PHE A 99 1.85 -5.07 1.90
C PHE A 99 3.03 -6.02 2.11
N PHE A 100 4.04 -5.60 2.88
CA PHE A 100 5.16 -6.47 3.25
C PHE A 100 4.69 -7.69 4.04
N LEU A 101 3.84 -7.49 5.06
CA LEU A 101 3.29 -8.57 5.86
C LEU A 101 2.34 -9.45 5.03
N GLY A 102 1.48 -8.86 4.21
CA GLY A 102 0.64 -9.60 3.27
C GLY A 102 1.45 -10.50 2.34
N GLY A 103 2.60 -9.99 1.87
CA GLY A 103 3.53 -10.73 1.04
C GLY A 103 4.28 -11.84 1.79
N ARG A 104 4.64 -11.60 3.06
CA ARG A 104 5.26 -12.61 3.94
C ARG A 104 4.34 -13.81 4.17
N PHE A 105 3.04 -13.59 4.27
CA PHE A 105 2.05 -14.66 4.43
C PHE A 105 1.58 -15.29 3.10
N GLY A 106 2.13 -14.84 1.96
CA GLY A 106 1.98 -15.52 0.67
C GLY A 106 1.15 -14.78 -0.40
N ASN A 107 0.71 -13.54 -0.17
CA ASN A 107 0.00 -12.76 -1.19
C ASN A 107 0.98 -12.14 -2.21
N LYS A 108 0.96 -12.63 -3.45
CA LYS A 108 1.84 -12.16 -4.53
C LYS A 108 1.61 -10.71 -4.94
N VAL A 109 0.35 -10.26 -4.90
CA VAL A 109 0.00 -8.86 -5.21
C VAL A 109 0.58 -7.94 -4.15
N ALA A 110 0.47 -8.32 -2.88
CA ALA A 110 1.06 -7.59 -1.77
C ALA A 110 2.59 -7.52 -1.88
N GLN A 111 3.28 -8.59 -2.25
CA GLN A 111 4.74 -8.55 -2.48
C GLN A 111 5.13 -7.49 -3.54
N GLN A 112 4.40 -7.43 -4.66
CA GLN A 112 4.66 -6.44 -5.70
C GLN A 112 4.38 -5.01 -5.21
N LEU A 113 3.26 -4.82 -4.51
CA LEU A 113 2.88 -3.52 -3.97
C LEU A 113 3.82 -3.04 -2.87
N ALA A 114 4.35 -3.95 -2.04
CA ALA A 114 5.33 -3.63 -1.00
C ALA A 114 6.55 -2.95 -1.62
N VAL A 115 7.06 -3.47 -2.74
CA VAL A 115 8.19 -2.86 -3.46
C VAL A 115 7.80 -1.51 -4.07
N GLN A 116 6.63 -1.41 -4.70
CA GLN A 116 6.19 -0.17 -5.35
C GLN A 116 5.89 0.97 -4.37
N THR A 117 5.49 0.65 -3.14
CA THR A 117 5.14 1.62 -2.10
C THR A 117 6.30 1.93 -1.16
N ASN A 118 7.38 1.15 -1.19
CA ASN A 118 8.54 1.36 -0.33
C ASN A 118 9.32 2.63 -0.73
N PRO A 119 9.47 3.62 0.17
CA PRO A 119 10.19 4.86 -0.13
C PRO A 119 11.66 4.61 -0.48
N TYR A 120 12.31 3.63 0.13
CA TYR A 120 13.68 3.25 -0.19
C TYR A 120 13.80 2.70 -1.60
N ALA A 121 12.87 1.82 -2.00
CA ALA A 121 12.87 1.26 -3.36
C ALA A 121 12.62 2.34 -4.42
N LYS A 122 11.71 3.29 -4.16
CA LYS A 122 11.48 4.45 -5.04
C LYS A 122 12.74 5.32 -5.17
N MET A 123 13.41 5.63 -4.06
CA MET A 123 14.63 6.44 -4.04
C MET A 123 15.78 5.76 -4.78
N CYS A 124 16.08 4.49 -4.44
CA CYS A 124 17.12 3.71 -5.12
C CYS A 124 16.84 3.60 -6.62
N GLY A 125 15.58 3.35 -7.00
CA GLY A 125 15.16 3.29 -8.39
C GLY A 125 15.37 4.61 -9.14
N ALA A 126 15.06 5.74 -8.51
CA ALA A 126 15.29 7.07 -9.10
C ALA A 126 16.78 7.36 -9.30
N ILE A 127 17.62 7.04 -8.30
CA ILE A 127 19.08 7.23 -8.38
C ILE A 127 19.67 6.41 -9.53
N VAL A 128 19.32 5.13 -9.62
CA VAL A 128 19.80 4.23 -10.68
C VAL A 128 19.32 4.70 -12.06
N LYS A 129 18.07 5.14 -12.17
CA LYS A 129 17.51 5.66 -13.42
C LYS A 129 18.23 6.91 -13.91
N GLU A 130 18.55 7.84 -13.00
CA GLU A 130 19.33 9.04 -13.33
C GLU A 130 20.77 8.71 -13.74
N ALA A 131 21.42 7.77 -13.06
CA ALA A 131 22.75 7.30 -13.46
C ALA A 131 22.75 6.69 -14.87
N LEU A 132 21.82 5.78 -15.16
CA LEU A 132 21.70 5.16 -16.49
C LEU A 132 21.40 6.20 -17.58
N ARG A 133 20.57 7.21 -17.28
CA ARG A 133 20.25 8.28 -18.23
C ARG A 133 21.48 9.10 -18.60
N LYS A 134 22.38 9.35 -17.64
CA LYS A 134 23.67 10.02 -17.89
C LYS A 134 24.61 9.17 -18.74
N GLU A 135 24.71 7.87 -18.46
CA GLU A 135 25.55 6.96 -19.25
C GLU A 135 25.09 6.86 -20.72
N VAL A 136 23.78 6.75 -20.97
CA VAL A 136 23.23 6.71 -22.34
C VAL A 136 23.46 8.04 -23.06
N ALA A 137 23.27 9.18 -22.38
CA ALA A 137 23.52 10.49 -22.96
C ALA A 137 25.01 10.72 -23.26
N ALA A 138 25.92 10.24 -22.40
CA ALA A 138 27.36 10.30 -22.62
C ALA A 138 27.82 9.37 -23.76
N GLY A 139 27.21 8.18 -23.87
CA GLY A 139 27.48 7.21 -24.93
C GLY A 139 27.07 7.69 -26.33
N SER A 140 25.94 8.39 -26.47
CA SER A 140 25.50 8.96 -27.76
C SER A 140 26.29 10.18 -28.23
N VAL A 141 27.11 10.80 -27.37
CA VAL A 141 27.97 11.95 -27.74
C VAL A 141 29.36 11.50 -28.21
N MET A 142 29.71 10.22 -28.04
CA MET A 142 31.03 9.65 -28.37
C MET A 142 31.07 8.87 -29.70
N GLU A 143 30.15 9.14 -30.63
CA GLU A 143 30.10 8.53 -31.97
C GLU A 143 30.27 9.56 -33.12
N TRP A 144 31.22 10.52 -33.02
CA TRP A 144 31.62 11.38 -34.16
C TRP A 144 33.10 11.75 -34.08
#